data_AF-A0A6D2I8Y1-F1
#
_entry.id   AF-A0A6D2I8Y1-F1
#
_cell.length_a   1.000
_cell.length_b   1.000
_cell.length_c   1.000
_cell.angle_alpha   90.00
_cell.angle_beta   90.00
_cell.angle_gamma   90.00
#
_symmetry.space_group_name_H-M   'P 1'
#
loop_
_entity.id
_entity.type
_entity.pdbx_description
1 polymer ?
#
loop_
_entity_poly.entity_id
_entity_poly.type
_entity_poly.pdbx_seq_one_letter_code
_entity_poly.pdbx_strand_id
1 'polypeptide(L)'
;MGVVVKVIAGESMGIKSPFYTTTPIMYLDFTLKPGSQTHQTAFAYIIDGDEGVFGSLNSSAISGHHVVVFGVGDLVSVWNKSTSKPLRFLLIAGEPIGEAVVQSGPFVMNSQAEIDVAYEDYQNAKNGFEMATC
;
A
#
# COMPACT_ATOMS: atom_id res chain seq x y z
N MET A 1 -2.34 -6.18 25.00
CA MET A 1 -1.97 -6.82 23.72
C MET A 1 -3.21 -6.87 22.82
N GLY A 2 -3.18 -6.21 21.66
CA GLY A 2 -4.37 -6.10 20.80
C GLY A 2 -4.11 -5.75 19.33
N VAL A 3 -2.85 -5.76 18.90
CA VAL A 3 -2.47 -5.50 17.51
C VAL A 3 -2.02 -6.82 16.89
N VAL A 4 -2.56 -7.16 15.73
CA VAL A 4 -2.12 -8.27 14.90
C VAL A 4 -1.65 -7.70 13.57
N VAL A 5 -0.48 -8.15 13.11
CA VAL A 5 0.12 -7.70 11.85
C VAL A 5 0.44 -8.93 11.01
N LYS A 6 -0.04 -8.95 9.77
CA LYS A 6 0.41 -9.92 8.75
C LYS A 6 1.36 -9.20 7.80
N VAL A 7 2.62 -9.64 7.79
CA VAL A 7 3.67 -9.10 6.93
C VAL A 7 3.59 -9.78 5.56
N ILE A 8 2.99 -9.11 4.57
CA ILE A 8 2.85 -9.67 3.22
C ILE A 8 4.15 -9.42 2.43
N ALA A 9 4.70 -8.21 2.49
CA ALA A 9 6.02 -7.86 1.97
C ALA A 9 6.72 -6.86 2.90
N GLY A 10 8.06 -6.91 2.96
CA GLY A 10 8.87 -6.09 3.86
C GLY A 10 9.11 -6.72 5.24
N GLU A 11 9.20 -5.89 6.28
CA GLU A 11 9.47 -6.31 7.66
C GLU A 11 8.61 -5.53 8.64
N SER A 12 8.15 -6.18 9.71
CA SER A 12 7.51 -5.51 10.84
C SER A 12 7.74 -6.27 12.14
N MET A 13 8.02 -5.57 13.23
CA MET A 13 8.26 -6.15 14.56
C MET A 13 9.34 -7.26 14.55
N GLY A 14 10.38 -7.11 13.72
CA GLY A 14 11.45 -8.09 13.56
C GLY A 14 11.09 -9.34 12.74
N ILE A 15 9.87 -9.41 12.18
CA ILE A 15 9.44 -10.47 11.28
C ILE A 15 9.51 -9.99 9.83
N LYS A 16 10.32 -10.67 9.02
CA LYS A 16 10.52 -10.37 7.60
C LYS A 16 9.72 -11.33 6.73
N SER A 17 9.10 -10.80 5.68
CA SER A 17 8.42 -11.60 4.66
C SER A 17 9.42 -12.38 3.81
N PRO A 18 9.10 -13.64 3.41
CA PRO A 18 9.92 -14.38 2.45
C PRO A 18 9.81 -13.83 1.01
N PHE A 19 8.86 -12.93 0.74
CA PHE A 19 8.67 -12.33 -0.58
C PHE A 19 9.67 -11.21 -0.82
N TYR A 20 10.51 -11.40 -1.84
CA TYR A 20 11.47 -10.39 -2.30
C TYR A 20 10.77 -9.38 -3.20
N THR A 21 11.06 -8.10 -3.00
CA THR A 21 10.53 -7.00 -3.79
C THR A 21 11.69 -6.27 -4.44
N THR A 22 11.64 -6.10 -5.76
CA THR A 22 12.72 -5.46 -6.54
C THR A 22 12.88 -3.98 -6.17
N THR A 23 11.77 -3.31 -5.86
CA THR A 23 11.74 -2.01 -5.19
C THR A 23 11.37 -2.23 -3.73
N PRO A 24 12.05 -1.58 -2.75
CA PRO A 24 11.71 -1.71 -1.33
C PRO A 24 10.28 -1.25 -1.07
N ILE A 25 9.35 -2.19 -0.98
CA ILE A 25 7.97 -1.96 -0.56
C ILE A 25 7.68 -2.71 0.74
N MET A 26 6.92 -2.07 1.61
CA MET A 26 6.25 -2.68 2.74
C MET A 26 4.76 -2.81 2.41
N TYR A 27 4.21 -4.01 2.57
CA TYR A 27 2.78 -4.28 2.40
C TYR A 27 2.32 -5.09 3.61
N LEU A 28 1.53 -4.47 4.48
CA LEU A 28 1.18 -5.01 5.79
C LEU A 28 -0.34 -4.99 5.98
N ASP A 29 -0.94 -6.09 6.45
CA ASP A 29 -2.37 -6.17 6.83
C ASP A 29 -2.47 -6.14 8.36
N PHE A 30 -2.97 -5.02 8.90
CA PHE A 30 -3.11 -4.75 10.32
C PHE A 30 -4.53 -5.00 10.82
N THR A 31 -4.66 -5.54 12.03
CA THR A 31 -5.91 -5.61 12.79
C THR A 31 -5.68 -5.12 14.21
N LEU A 32 -6.39 -4.06 14.62
CA LEU A 32 -6.29 -3.43 15.94
C LEU A 32 -7.57 -3.65 16.75
N LYS A 33 -7.43 -4.26 17.93
CA LYS A 33 -8.50 -4.33 18.95
C LYS A 33 -8.79 -2.93 19.53
N PRO A 34 -10.00 -2.71 20.08
CA PRO A 34 -10.33 -1.50 20.82
C PRO A 34 -9.23 -1.05 21.80
N GLY A 35 -8.85 0.24 21.73
CA GLY A 35 -7.87 0.85 22.63
C GLY A 35 -6.39 0.54 22.34
N SER A 36 -6.06 -0.10 21.21
CA SER A 36 -4.68 -0.39 20.81
C SER A 36 -4.07 0.68 19.88
N GLN A 37 -2.72 0.71 19.79
CA GLN A 37 -1.97 1.67 18.97
C GLN A 37 -0.75 1.06 18.26
N THR A 38 -0.32 1.64 17.14
CA THR A 38 0.90 1.25 16.36
C THR A 38 1.53 2.46 15.65
N HIS A 39 2.80 2.36 15.20
CA HIS A 39 3.58 3.43 14.53
C HIS A 39 4.31 2.90 13.28
N GLN A 40 4.19 3.53 12.08
CA GLN A 40 4.85 3.10 10.81
C GLN A 40 4.91 4.20 9.71
N THR A 41 5.86 4.25 8.75
CA THR A 41 5.78 5.14 7.55
C THR A 41 4.93 4.54 6.42
N ALA A 42 4.00 5.25 5.74
CA ALA A 42 3.17 4.65 4.65
C ALA A 42 2.10 5.58 4.02
N PHE A 43 1.15 5.01 3.26
CA PHE A 43 -0.27 5.37 3.25
C PHE A 43 -1.11 4.17 3.74
N ALA A 44 -2.32 4.41 4.24
CA ALA A 44 -3.22 3.35 4.73
C ALA A 44 -4.49 3.23 3.89
N TYR A 45 -4.96 2.00 3.69
CA TYR A 45 -6.30 1.73 3.15
C TYR A 45 -7.12 0.99 4.19
N ILE A 46 -8.24 1.58 4.63
CA ILE A 46 -9.07 1.02 5.69
C ILE A 46 -10.03 0.01 5.07
N ILE A 47 -9.88 -1.26 5.42
CA ILE A 47 -10.74 -2.35 4.95
C ILE A 47 -12.06 -2.34 5.73
N ASP A 48 -11.97 -2.25 7.06
CA ASP A 48 -13.14 -2.34 7.95
C ASP A 48 -12.89 -1.60 9.28
N GLY A 49 -13.95 -1.10 9.89
CA GLY A 49 -13.94 -0.27 11.10
C GLY A 49 -14.65 1.08 10.91
N ASP A 50 -15.02 1.71 12.04
CA ASP A 50 -15.76 2.98 12.06
C ASP A 50 -15.00 4.13 12.71
N GLU A 51 -14.16 3.84 13.70
CA GLU A 51 -13.48 4.86 14.51
C GLU A 51 -11.95 4.79 14.44
N GLY A 52 -11.39 4.66 13.24
CA GLY A 52 -9.94 4.69 13.01
C GLY A 52 -9.39 6.11 13.04
N VAL A 53 -8.36 6.38 13.86
CA VAL A 53 -7.69 7.68 13.96
C VAL A 53 -6.23 7.53 13.55
N PHE A 54 -5.76 8.39 12.64
CA PHE A 54 -4.43 8.29 12.05
C PHE A 54 -3.63 9.59 12.22
N GLY A 55 -2.32 9.46 12.39
CA GLY A 55 -1.36 10.56 12.53
C GLY A 55 -1.37 11.20 13.93
N SER A 56 -2.49 11.80 14.33
CA SER A 56 -2.65 12.46 15.63
C SER A 56 -3.90 11.95 16.36
N LEU A 57 -3.80 11.76 17.67
CA LEU A 57 -4.91 11.28 18.51
C LEU A 57 -6.14 12.23 18.46
N ASN A 58 -5.93 13.50 18.12
CA ASN A 58 -6.99 14.50 18.00
C ASN A 58 -7.59 14.62 16.59
N SER A 59 -7.09 13.84 15.62
CA SER A 59 -7.66 13.80 14.28
C SER A 59 -9.08 13.22 14.30
N SER A 60 -9.88 13.61 13.30
CA SER A 60 -11.20 13.02 13.06
C SER A 60 -11.10 11.52 12.79
N ALA A 61 -12.10 10.79 13.26
CA ALA A 61 -12.25 9.37 12.95
C ALA A 61 -12.53 9.17 11.45
N ILE A 62 -11.97 8.10 10.89
CA ILE A 62 -12.10 7.69 9.50
C ILE A 62 -12.65 6.25 9.49
N SER A 63 -13.73 6.04 8.75
CA SER A 63 -14.39 4.75 8.59
C SER A 63 -13.80 3.95 7.42
N GLY A 64 -14.22 2.69 7.30
CA GLY A 64 -13.83 1.80 6.21
C GLY A 64 -14.01 2.40 4.81
N HIS A 65 -13.27 1.83 3.85
CA HIS A 65 -13.25 2.18 2.43
C HIS A 65 -12.62 3.54 2.10
N HIS A 66 -11.76 4.05 2.97
CA HIS A 66 -10.99 5.27 2.74
C HIS A 66 -9.50 4.99 2.58
N VAL A 67 -8.84 5.85 1.79
CA VAL A 67 -7.38 5.94 1.70
C VAL A 67 -6.93 7.12 2.56
N VAL A 68 -5.93 6.89 3.41
CA VAL A 68 -5.28 7.92 4.22
C VAL A 68 -3.85 8.06 3.73
N VAL A 69 -3.55 9.22 3.11
CA VAL A 69 -2.21 9.54 2.64
C VAL A 69 -1.48 10.30 3.75
N PHE A 70 -0.32 9.78 4.17
CA PHE A 70 0.51 10.44 5.17
C PHE A 70 1.51 11.37 4.48
N GLY A 71 1.79 12.51 5.11
CA GLY A 71 2.84 13.42 4.65
C GLY A 71 4.23 12.88 4.97
N VAL A 72 5.25 13.71 4.70
CA VAL A 72 6.63 13.38 5.05
C VAL A 72 6.77 13.20 6.56
N GLY A 73 7.32 12.06 6.97
CA GLY A 73 7.59 11.74 8.37
C GLY A 73 8.01 10.29 8.55
N ASP A 74 8.63 10.00 9.69
CA ASP A 74 9.25 8.70 9.98
C ASP A 74 8.28 7.67 10.59
N LEU A 75 7.13 8.12 11.11
CA LEU A 75 6.19 7.27 11.84
C LEU A 75 4.76 7.81 11.70
N VAL A 76 3.81 6.91 11.50
CA VAL A 76 2.37 7.16 11.49
C VAL A 76 1.75 6.39 12.63
N SER A 77 1.20 7.12 13.59
CA SER A 77 0.45 6.53 14.68
C SER A 77 -0.98 6.20 14.25
N VAL A 78 -1.49 5.03 14.67
CA VAL A 78 -2.88 4.63 14.42
C VAL A 78 -3.53 4.20 15.72
N TRP A 79 -4.77 4.63 15.95
CA TRP A 79 -5.59 4.26 17.10
C TRP A 79 -6.96 3.78 16.65
N ASN A 80 -7.47 2.74 17.33
CA ASN A 80 -8.87 2.35 17.23
C ASN A 80 -9.65 2.89 18.44
N LYS A 81 -10.47 3.91 18.23
CA LYS A 81 -11.31 4.50 19.30
C LYS A 81 -12.63 3.76 19.50
N SER A 82 -12.98 2.86 18.58
CA SER A 82 -14.21 2.07 18.67
C SER A 82 -14.19 1.22 19.94
N THR A 83 -15.33 1.18 20.62
CA THR A 83 -15.50 0.34 21.83
C THR A 83 -15.95 -1.08 21.49
N SER A 84 -16.43 -1.32 20.27
CA SER A 84 -17.08 -2.57 19.89
C SER A 84 -16.52 -3.23 18.63
N LYS A 85 -15.91 -2.49 17.71
CA LYS A 85 -15.43 -3.03 16.43
C LYS A 85 -13.90 -3.00 16.30
N PRO A 86 -13.30 -4.03 15.69
CA PRO A 86 -11.90 -3.97 15.30
C PRO A 86 -11.70 -2.98 14.15
N LEU A 87 -10.48 -2.45 14.04
CA LEU A 87 -10.05 -1.67 12.89
C LEU A 87 -9.10 -2.53 12.06
N ARG A 88 -9.45 -2.77 10.79
CA ARG A 88 -8.62 -3.52 9.85
C ARG A 88 -8.20 -2.62 8.69
N PHE A 89 -6.90 -2.55 8.42
CA PHE A 89 -6.37 -1.71 7.35
C PHE A 89 -5.11 -2.33 6.73
N LEU A 90 -4.90 -2.02 5.46
CA LEU A 90 -3.63 -2.21 4.78
C LEU A 90 -2.76 -1.00 5.04
N LEU A 91 -1.50 -1.24 5.33
CA LEU A 91 -0.48 -0.23 5.39
C LEU A 91 0.55 -0.52 4.31
N ILE A 92 0.72 0.44 3.39
CA ILE A 92 1.59 0.29 2.24
C ILE A 92 2.60 1.43 2.23
N ALA A 93 3.87 1.07 2.21
CA ALA A 93 4.97 2.02 2.13
C ALA A 93 5.91 1.59 1.02
N GLY A 94 6.60 2.54 0.42
CA GLY A 94 7.68 2.24 -0.51
C GLY A 94 8.55 3.46 -0.69
N GLU A 95 9.79 3.22 -1.08
CA GLU A 95 10.66 4.29 -1.52
C GLU A 95 10.14 4.82 -2.88
N PRO A 96 9.97 6.14 -3.04
CA PRO A 96 9.66 6.71 -4.34
C PRO A 96 10.74 6.32 -5.36
N ILE A 97 10.32 5.74 -6.49
CA ILE A 97 11.25 5.28 -7.54
C ILE A 97 12.06 6.45 -8.14
N GLY A 98 11.51 7.67 -8.12
CA GLY A 98 12.20 8.87 -8.58
C GLY A 98 12.29 9.00 -10.11
N GLU A 99 11.68 8.09 -10.86
CA GLU A 99 11.62 8.10 -12.31
C GLU A 99 10.30 8.67 -12.82
N ALA A 100 10.28 9.13 -14.08
CA ALA A 100 9.05 9.52 -14.74
C ALA A 100 8.11 8.32 -14.86
N VAL A 101 6.81 8.56 -14.69
CA VAL A 101 5.76 7.54 -14.85
C VAL A 101 4.79 8.04 -15.92
N VAL A 102 4.71 7.30 -17.02
CA VAL A 102 3.73 7.49 -18.08
C VAL A 102 2.87 6.23 -18.14
N GLN A 103 1.56 6.39 -17.96
CA GLN A 103 0.62 5.27 -17.97
C GLN A 103 -0.39 5.44 -19.11
N SER A 104 -0.59 4.37 -19.88
CA SER A 104 -1.67 4.28 -20.87
C SER A 104 -2.28 2.88 -20.83
N GLY A 105 -3.52 2.79 -20.30
CA GLY A 105 -4.22 1.53 -20.15
C GLY A 105 -3.44 0.54 -19.27
N PRO A 106 -3.09 -0.66 -19.79
CA PRO A 106 -2.36 -1.67 -19.03
C PRO A 106 -0.85 -1.42 -18.95
N PHE A 107 -0.31 -0.48 -19.73
CA PHE A 107 1.13 -0.26 -19.81
C PHE A 107 1.56 0.95 -18.97
N VAL A 108 2.65 0.77 -18.23
CA VAL A 108 3.32 1.79 -17.42
C VAL A 108 4.80 1.79 -17.80
N MET A 109 5.29 2.91 -18.32
CA MET A 109 6.68 3.11 -18.78
C MET A 109 7.23 4.45 -18.30
N ASN A 110 8.48 4.79 -18.63
CA ASN A 110 9.11 6.05 -18.23
C ASN A 110 8.93 7.18 -19.26
N SER A 111 8.51 6.86 -20.50
CA SER A 111 8.26 7.84 -21.56
C SER A 111 7.08 7.48 -22.48
N GLN A 112 6.54 8.48 -23.20
CA GLN A 112 5.49 8.24 -24.20
C GLN A 112 5.99 7.36 -25.37
N ALA A 113 7.24 7.51 -25.78
CA ALA A 113 7.82 6.69 -26.85
C ALA A 113 7.87 5.20 -26.48
N GLU A 114 8.19 4.88 -25.22
CA GLU A 114 8.16 3.49 -24.73
C GLU A 114 6.74 2.92 -24.65
N ILE A 115 5.74 3.76 -24.34
CA ILE A 115 4.33 3.36 -24.41
C ILE A 115 3.95 3.01 -25.86
N ASP A 116 4.33 3.85 -26.82
CA ASP A 116 4.02 3.61 -28.23
C ASP A 116 4.66 2.29 -28.73
N VAL A 117 5.90 2.02 -28.34
CA VAL A 117 6.58 0.73 -28.61
C VAL A 117 5.87 -0.44 -27.93
N ALA A 118 5.45 -0.30 -26.66
CA ALA A 118 4.76 -1.38 -25.95
C ALA A 118 3.42 -1.77 -26.62
N TYR A 119 2.69 -0.79 -27.15
CA TYR A 119 1.50 -1.05 -27.96
C TYR A 119 1.83 -1.73 -29.28
N GLU A 120 2.90 -1.31 -29.98
CA GLU A 120 3.36 -1.96 -31.21
C GLU A 120 3.76 -3.42 -30.96
N ASP A 121 4.51 -3.68 -29.89
CA ASP A 121 4.95 -5.03 -29.51
C ASP A 121 3.78 -5.93 -29.13
N TYR A 122 2.79 -5.40 -28.39
CA TYR A 122 1.57 -6.12 -28.07
C TYR A 122 0.75 -6.45 -29.32
N GLN A 123 0.54 -5.47 -30.21
CA GLN A 123 -0.24 -5.67 -31.44
C GLN A 123 0.41 -6.66 -32.41
N ASN A 124 1.74 -6.69 -32.45
CA ASN A 124 2.51 -7.56 -33.33
C ASN A 124 2.96 -8.87 -32.68
N ALA A 125 2.60 -9.12 -31.41
CA ALA A 125 3.01 -10.27 -30.62
C ALA A 125 4.53 -10.48 -30.58
N LYS A 126 5.28 -9.46 -30.14
CA LYS A 126 6.75 -9.47 -30.04
C LYS A 126 7.23 -9.06 -28.65
N ASN A 127 8.51 -9.26 -28.39
CA ASN A 127 9.24 -8.75 -27.22
C ASN A 127 8.57 -9.08 -25.88
N GLY A 128 8.12 -10.32 -25.72
CA GLY A 128 7.42 -10.81 -24.52
C GLY A 128 5.90 -10.97 -24.69
N PHE A 129 5.33 -10.53 -25.81
CA PHE A 129 3.92 -10.73 -26.17
C PHE A 129 3.69 -11.81 -27.22
N GLU A 130 4.63 -12.73 -27.44
CA GLU A 130 4.56 -13.76 -28.50
C GLU A 130 3.32 -14.67 -28.37
N MET A 131 2.78 -14.80 -27.16
CA MET A 131 1.57 -15.59 -26.87
C MET A 131 0.27 -14.79 -26.96
N ALA A 132 0.31 -13.52 -27.40
CA ALA A 132 -0.86 -12.66 -27.55
C ALA A 132 -1.62 -12.91 -28.86
N THR A 133 -1.10 -13.74 -29.76
CA THR A 133 -1.84 -14.17 -30.97
C THR A 133 -2.97 -15.12 -30.58
N CYS A 134 -4.21 -14.76 -30.91
CA CYS A 134 -5.38 -15.64 -30.85
C CYS A 134 -5.23 -16.88 -31.75
#